data_AF-A0A9E1EFJ8-F1
#
_entry.id   AF-A0A9E1EFJ8-F1
#
_cell.length_a   1.000
_cell.length_b   1.000
_cell.length_c   1.000
_cell.angle_alpha   90.00
_cell.angle_beta   90.00
_cell.angle_gamma   90.00
#
_symmetry.space_group_name_H-M   'P 1'
#
loop_
_entity.id
_entity.type
_entity.pdbx_description
1 polymer ?
#
loop_
_entity_poly.entity_id
_entity_poly.type
_entity_poly.pdbx_seq_one_letter_code
_entity_poly.pdbx_strand_id
1 'polypeptide(L)'
;QCTRQWQTKIDLPTQSPMVLAKRAFQLFEARYGWYNPIRSVTIQAINLIPQDTPRQIGLFMDVEKQEKLERLEKCIETIRRRFGKDSIRNGVLYQDLQLPPEKVEITMPTGMVG
;
A
#
# COMPACT_ATOMS: atom_id res chain seq x y z
N GLN A 1 -24.86 -11.18 0.69
CA GLN A 1 -24.00 -10.07 0.24
C GLN A 1 -22.67 -10.65 -0.24
N CYS A 2 -22.25 -10.39 -1.48
CA CYS A 2 -21.10 -11.07 -2.08
C CYS A 2 -19.80 -10.28 -1.83
N THR A 3 -19.46 -10.06 -0.57
CA THR A 3 -18.18 -9.45 -0.18
C THR A 3 -17.24 -10.58 0.25
N ARG A 4 -16.04 -10.64 -0.33
CA ARG A 4 -15.00 -11.59 0.06
C ARG A 4 -13.81 -10.80 0.58
N GLN A 5 -13.23 -11.27 1.69
CA GLN A 5 -12.02 -10.69 2.26
C GLN A 5 -10.97 -11.79 2.42
N TRP A 6 -9.72 -11.45 2.16
CA TRP A 6 -8.57 -12.31 2.35
C TRP A 6 -7.45 -11.50 2.99
N GLN A 7 -6.64 -12.17 3.79
CA GLN A 7 -5.50 -11.56 4.46
C GLN A 7 -4.23 -12.33 4.14
N THR A 8 -3.11 -11.61 4.07
CA THR A 8 -1.78 -12.19 3.97
C THR A 8 -0.83 -11.43 4.89
N LYS A 9 0.16 -12.13 5.44
CA LYS A 9 1.23 -11.50 6.22
C LYS A 9 2.34 -11.08 5.26
N ILE A 10 2.97 -9.95 5.57
CA ILE A 10 4.16 -9.48 4.86
C ILE A 10 5.36 -9.76 5.77
N ASP A 11 6.46 -10.23 5.18
CA ASP A 11 7.65 -10.68 5.90
C ASP A 11 8.30 -9.56 6.71
N LEU A 12 8.30 -8.33 6.17
CA LEU A 12 8.76 -7.13 6.86
C LEU A 12 7.66 -6.07 6.90
N PRO A 13 7.52 -5.34 8.02
CA PRO A 13 6.64 -4.17 8.08
C PRO A 13 7.10 -3.16 7.04
N THR A 14 6.16 -2.66 6.24
CA THR A 14 6.45 -1.76 5.12
C THR A 14 5.37 -0.70 4.99
N GLN A 15 5.80 0.49 4.59
CA GLN A 15 4.93 1.60 4.19
C GLN A 15 4.94 1.81 2.66
N SER A 16 5.65 0.97 1.91
CA SER A 16 5.77 1.11 0.46
C SER A 16 4.45 0.76 -0.22
N PRO A 17 3.82 1.70 -0.95
CA PRO A 17 2.58 1.42 -1.66
C PRO A 17 2.77 0.36 -2.75
N MET A 18 3.96 0.29 -3.35
CA MET A 18 4.29 -0.69 -4.39
C MET A 18 4.30 -2.11 -3.83
N VAL A 19 4.93 -2.31 -2.67
CA VAL A 19 4.98 -3.63 -2.02
C VAL A 19 3.58 -4.08 -1.60
N LEU A 20 2.79 -3.17 -1.02
CA LEU A 20 1.41 -3.44 -0.63
C LEU A 20 0.54 -3.82 -1.84
N ALA A 21 0.58 -3.01 -2.90
CA ALA A 21 -0.17 -3.28 -4.12
C ALA A 21 0.21 -4.62 -4.76
N LYS A 22 1.51 -4.92 -4.84
CA LYS A 22 2.01 -6.19 -5.40
C LYS A 22 1.52 -7.39 -4.59
N ARG A 23 1.65 -7.36 -3.27
CA ARG A 23 1.22 -8.46 -2.39
C ARG A 23 -0.31 -8.63 -2.41
N ALA A 24 -1.05 -7.53 -2.43
CA ALA A 24 -2.50 -7.55 -2.54
C ALA A 24 -2.96 -8.15 -3.88
N PHE A 25 -2.32 -7.78 -4.99
CA PHE A 25 -2.62 -8.31 -6.31
C PHE A 25 -2.33 -9.81 -6.40
N GLN A 26 -1.20 -10.27 -5.87
CA GLN A 26 -0.87 -11.71 -5.81
C GLN A 26 -1.92 -12.51 -5.02
N LEU A 27 -2.37 -11.98 -3.87
CA LEU A 27 -3.42 -12.61 -3.08
C LEU A 27 -4.76 -12.64 -3.83
N PHE A 28 -5.07 -11.54 -4.52
CA PHE A 28 -6.29 -11.41 -5.32
C PHE A 28 -6.31 -12.43 -6.46
N GLU A 29 -5.25 -12.50 -7.26
CA GLU A 29 -5.11 -13.43 -8.38
C GLU A 29 -5.20 -14.90 -7.93
N ALA A 30 -4.58 -15.25 -6.80
CA ALA A 30 -4.59 -16.61 -6.28
C ALA A 30 -5.97 -17.08 -5.75
N ARG A 31 -6.85 -16.15 -5.36
CA ARG A 31 -8.13 -16.46 -4.71
C ARG A 31 -9.35 -16.17 -5.58
N TYR A 32 -9.24 -15.24 -6.52
CA TYR A 32 -10.36 -14.79 -7.33
C TYR A 32 -10.42 -15.56 -8.66
N GLY A 33 -11.29 -16.57 -8.71
CA GLY A 33 -11.73 -17.11 -10.00
C GLY A 33 -12.63 -16.08 -10.67
N TRP A 34 -12.25 -15.59 -11.84
CA TRP A 34 -12.86 -14.50 -12.62
C TRP A 34 -14.29 -14.79 -13.15
N TYR A 35 -15.13 -15.43 -12.34
CA TYR A 35 -16.52 -15.81 -12.67
C TYR A 35 -17.50 -14.64 -12.63
N ASN A 36 -17.16 -13.57 -11.91
CA ASN A 36 -17.99 -12.38 -11.77
C ASN A 36 -17.17 -11.11 -12.03
N PRO A 37 -17.78 -10.02 -12.51
CA PRO A 37 -17.09 -8.74 -12.61
C PRO A 37 -16.90 -8.12 -11.23
N ILE A 38 -15.75 -7.48 -11.04
CA ILE A 38 -15.38 -6.81 -9.80
C ILE A 38 -15.88 -5.38 -9.86
N ARG A 39 -16.58 -4.92 -8.82
CA ARG A 39 -17.08 -3.53 -8.74
C ARG A 39 -16.21 -2.61 -7.89
N SER A 40 -15.49 -3.16 -6.92
CA SER A 40 -14.63 -2.40 -6.01
C SER A 40 -13.59 -3.33 -5.38
N VAL A 41 -12.37 -2.83 -5.18
CA VAL A 41 -11.31 -3.51 -4.44
C VAL A 41 -10.76 -2.54 -3.40
N THR A 42 -10.60 -3.01 -2.17
CA THR A 42 -10.06 -2.22 -1.05
C THR A 42 -8.91 -2.98 -0.41
N ILE A 43 -7.80 -2.30 -0.19
CA ILE A 43 -6.66 -2.82 0.57
C ILE A 43 -6.73 -2.23 1.98
N GLN A 44 -6.62 -3.09 2.99
CA GLN A 44 -6.60 -2.67 4.40
C GLN A 44 -5.29 -3.13 5.03
N ALA A 45 -4.63 -2.21 5.74
CA ALA A 45 -3.47 -2.54 6.56
C ALA A 45 -3.91 -2.78 8.00
N ILE A 46 -3.43 -3.85 8.61
CA ILE A 46 -3.69 -4.24 10.00
C ILE A 46 -2.36 -4.46 10.72
N ASN A 47 -2.37 -4.45 12.06
CA ASN A 47 -1.17 -4.60 12.90
C ASN A 47 -0.08 -3.56 12.57
N LEU A 48 -0.48 -2.29 12.53
CA LEU A 48 0.43 -1.18 12.31
C LEU A 48 1.41 -1.06 13.49
N ILE A 49 2.67 -0.76 13.19
CA ILE A 49 3.71 -0.48 14.17
C ILE A 49 4.26 0.93 13.97
N PRO A 50 4.75 1.61 15.03
CA PRO A 50 5.43 2.89 14.88
C PRO A 50 6.64 2.79 13.96
N GLN A 51 6.88 3.82 13.14
CA GLN A 51 8.01 3.83 12.19
C GLN A 51 9.37 3.71 12.90
N ASP A 52 9.49 4.24 14.11
CA ASP A 52 10.73 4.25 14.90
C ASP A 52 10.97 2.93 15.66
N THR A 53 10.13 1.92 15.44
CA THR A 53 10.28 0.59 16.04
C THR A 53 11.54 -0.08 15.48
N PRO A 54 12.50 -0.50 16.33
CA PRO A 54 13.71 -1.17 15.85
C PRO A 54 13.34 -2.50 15.17
N ARG A 55 13.92 -2.73 13.99
CA ARG A 55 13.69 -3.94 13.19
C ARG A 55 14.94 -4.82 13.20
N GLN A 56 14.75 -6.12 13.41
CA GLN A 56 15.85 -7.09 13.30
C GLN A 56 16.26 -7.23 11.83
N ILE A 57 17.53 -6.95 11.55
CA ILE A 57 18.14 -7.22 10.24
C ILE A 57 18.60 -8.68 10.17
N GLY A 58 18.45 -9.30 9.01
CA GLY A 58 18.84 -10.66 8.74
C GLY A 58 20.13 -10.66 7.92
N LEU A 59 20.98 -11.67 8.13
CA LEU A 59 22.28 -11.81 7.44
C LEU A 59 22.15 -11.87 5.90
N PHE A 60 21.00 -12.31 5.39
CA PHE A 60 20.72 -12.47 3.96
C PHE A 60 19.77 -11.38 3.41
N MET A 61 19.53 -10.31 4.16
CA MET A 61 18.70 -9.19 3.71
C MET A 61 19.56 -8.07 3.14
N ASP A 62 19.21 -7.58 1.95
CA ASP A 62 19.82 -6.41 1.34
C ASP A 62 19.23 -5.12 1.94
N VAL A 63 19.68 -4.82 3.17
CA VAL A 63 19.20 -3.68 3.95
C VAL A 63 19.50 -2.37 3.25
N GLU A 64 20.67 -2.24 2.61
CA GLU A 64 21.07 -1.01 1.91
C GLU A 64 20.12 -0.69 0.76
N LYS A 65 19.77 -1.69 -0.06
CA LYS A 65 18.81 -1.50 -1.15
C LYS A 65 17.43 -1.10 -0.62
N GLN A 66 16.99 -1.74 0.45
CA GLN A 66 15.69 -1.43 1.05
C GLN A 66 15.65 -0.02 1.64
N GLU A 67 16.70 0.41 2.33
CA GLU A 67 16.81 1.76 2.87
C GLU A 67 16.84 2.81 1.75
N LYS A 68 17.59 2.56 0.66
CA LYS A 68 17.62 3.44 -0.51
C LYS A 68 16.23 3.61 -1.12
N LEU A 69 15.48 2.53 -1.26
CA LEU A 69 14.10 2.57 -1.76
C LEU A 69 13.18 3.34 -0.81
N GLU A 70 13.27 3.09 0.49
CA GLU A 70 12.45 3.79 1.50
C GLU A 70 12.74 5.30 1.50
N ARG A 71 14.01 5.70 1.38
CA ARG A 71 14.42 7.11 1.26
C ARG A 71 13.88 7.75 0.00
N LEU A 72 13.93 7.04 -1.14
CA LEU A 72 13.37 7.52 -2.41
C LEU A 72 11.86 7.74 -2.30
N GLU A 73 11.12 6.80 -1.71
CA GLU A 73 9.68 6.93 -1.50
C GLU A 73 9.34 8.12 -0.59
N LYS A 74 10.10 8.31 0.50
CA LYS A 74 9.96 9.49 1.40
C LYS A 74 10.23 10.81 0.67
N CYS A 75 11.21 10.84 -0.24
CA CYS A 75 11.47 12.01 -1.07
C CYS A 75 10.32 12.31 -2.03
N ILE A 76 9.78 11.29 -2.72
CA ILE A 76 8.61 11.45 -3.60
C ILE A 76 7.42 12.00 -2.82
N GLU A 77 7.14 11.45 -1.64
CA GLU A 77 6.03 11.91 -0.81
C GLU A 77 6.22 13.35 -0.32
N THR A 78 7.46 13.73 0.00
CA THR A 78 7.79 15.11 0.36
C THR A 78 7.54 16.09 -0.79
N ILE A 79 7.86 15.70 -2.02
CA ILE A 79 7.57 16.51 -3.22
C ILE A 79 6.07 16.60 -3.44
N ARG A 80 5.35 15.48 -3.38
CA ARG A 80 3.87 15.45 -3.53
C ARG A 80 3.16 16.31 -2.49
N ARG A 81 3.62 16.27 -1.24
CA ARG A 81 3.10 17.09 -0.14
C ARG A 81 3.32 18.58 -0.37
N ARG A 82 4.44 18.97 -0.98
CA ARG A 82 4.78 20.40 -1.21
C ARG A 82 4.18 20.98 -2.49
N PHE A 83 4.17 20.22 -3.58
CA PHE A 83 3.81 20.70 -4.91
C PHE A 83 2.47 20.13 -5.44
N GLY A 84 1.87 19.19 -4.72
CA GLY A 84 0.62 18.52 -5.09
C GLY A 84 0.84 17.07 -5.52
N LYS A 85 -0.19 16.24 -5.35
CA LYS A 85 -0.13 14.78 -5.57
C LYS A 85 0.17 14.38 -7.02
N ASP A 86 -0.14 15.27 -7.95
CA ASP A 86 0.11 15.17 -9.38
C ASP A 86 1.56 15.48 -9.79
N SER A 87 2.38 16.02 -8.88
CA SER A 87 3.76 16.44 -9.19
C SER A 87 4.65 15.27 -9.63
N ILE A 88 4.44 14.09 -9.04
CA ILE A 88 5.16 12.86 -9.39
C ILE A 88 4.15 11.71 -9.41
N ARG A 89 3.96 11.09 -10.57
CA ARG A 89 3.07 9.93 -10.75
C ARG A 89 3.77 8.83 -11.54
N ASN A 90 3.29 7.60 -11.37
CA ASN A 90 3.76 6.50 -12.19
C ASN A 90 3.24 6.70 -13.63
N GLY A 91 4.13 6.62 -14.62
CA GLY A 91 3.76 6.83 -16.03
C GLY A 91 2.68 5.88 -16.54
N VAL A 92 2.57 4.68 -15.96
CA VAL A 92 1.47 3.74 -16.27
C VAL A 92 0.10 4.32 -15.92
N LEU A 93 0.02 5.21 -14.94
CA LEU A 93 -1.22 5.87 -14.52
C LEU A 93 -1.57 7.12 -15.36
N TYR A 94 -0.74 7.49 -16.34
CA TYR A 94 -0.99 8.66 -17.20
C TYR A 94 -1.93 8.36 -18.38
N GLN A 95 -2.33 7.10 -18.56
CA GLN A 95 -3.35 6.74 -19.54
C GLN A 95 -4.73 7.23 -19.08
N ASP A 96 -5.71 7.28 -20.00
CA ASP A 96 -7.12 7.58 -19.72
C ASP A 96 -7.79 6.47 -18.89
N LEU A 97 -7.26 6.22 -17.68
CA LEU A 97 -7.93 5.42 -16.69
C LEU A 97 -9.07 6.26 -16.12
N GLN A 98 -10.30 5.79 -16.27
CA GLN A 98 -11.48 6.32 -15.60
C GLN A 98 -11.43 6.03 -14.09
N LEU A 99 -10.39 6.50 -13.41
CA LEU A 99 -10.27 6.44 -11.96
C LEU A 99 -11.14 7.56 -11.37
N PRO A 100 -12.02 7.25 -10.41
CA PRO A 100 -12.75 8.29 -9.70
C PRO A 100 -11.76 9.24 -9.00
N PRO A 101 -12.10 10.55 -8.89
CA PRO A 101 -11.26 11.49 -8.18
C PRO A 101 -11.09 11.03 -6.73
N GLU A 102 -9.83 10.96 -6.29
CA GLU A 102 -9.46 10.39 -5.01
C GLU A 102 -9.97 11.29 -3.86
N LYS A 103 -10.91 10.79 -3.06
CA LYS A 103 -11.22 11.37 -1.75
C LYS A 103 -10.32 10.71 -0.72
N VAL A 104 -9.35 11.46 -0.20
CA VAL A 104 -8.58 11.01 0.97
C VAL A 104 -9.45 11.24 2.21
N GLU A 105 -10.37 10.32 2.46
CA GLU A 105 -11.17 10.30 3.69
C GLU A 105 -10.45 9.39 4.68
N ILE A 106 -9.66 9.98 5.58
CA ILE A 106 -9.01 9.24 6.67
C ILE A 106 -10.10 8.90 7.69
N THR A 107 -10.75 7.75 7.54
CA THR A 107 -11.66 7.23 8.56
C THR A 107 -10.84 6.52 9.62
N MET A 108 -10.61 7.18 10.76
CA MET A 108 -10.05 6.54 11.94
C MET A 108 -11.03 5.45 12.42
N PRO A 109 -10.59 4.22 12.72
CA PRO A 109 -11.46 3.26 13.38
C PRO A 109 -11.88 3.86 14.74
N THR A 110 -13.17 4.12 14.91
CA THR A 110 -13.72 4.54 16.20
C THR A 110 -13.59 3.40 17.21
N GLY A 111 -12.67 3.54 18.17
CA GLY A 111 -12.72 2.80 19.44
C GLY A 111 -11.40 2.18 19.89
N MET A 112 -10.71 2.87 20.83
CA MET A 112 -10.16 2.28 22.05
C MET A 112 -10.22 3.36 23.14
N VAL A 113 -11.41 3.55 23.74
CA VAL A 113 -11.56 4.13 25.07
C VAL A 113 -11.72 2.96 26.02
N GLY A 114 -10.72 2.74 26.86
CA GLY A 114 -10.66 1.76 27.92
C GLY A 114 -9.56 2.15 28.87
#